data_AF-A0A9E5IAG9-F1
#
_entry.id   AF-A0A9E5IAG9-F1
#
_cell.length_a   1.000
_cell.length_b   1.000
_cell.length_c   1.000
_cell.angle_alpha   90.00
_cell.angle_beta   90.00
_cell.angle_gamma   90.00
#
_symmetry.space_group_name_H-M   'P 1'
#
loop_
_entity.id
_entity.type
_entity.pdbx_description
1 polymer ?
#
loop_
_entity_poly.entity_id
_entity_poly.type
_entity_poly.pdbx_seq_one_letter_code
_entity_poly.pdbx_strand_id
1 'polypeptide(L)'
;MSTPSEFLIDLERGEICALQLFLERSGSAFTSNSSAASSAVLSSALQAMHKPVQSALQQLDQDALVDEVSVAMQLREEQADAAARAFRRLTVSELDRMLEDEEASNDVSMALWKILDVIGPVELHF
;
A
#
# COMPACT_ATOMS: atom_id res chain seq x y z
N MET A 1 -16.15 -17.06 5.45
CA MET A 1 -15.74 -15.86 4.68
C MET A 1 -15.44 -14.78 5.70
N SER A 2 -14.18 -14.35 5.82
CA SER A 2 -13.78 -13.31 6.77
C SER A 2 -14.28 -11.94 6.30
N THR A 3 -14.84 -11.16 7.23
CA THR A 3 -15.24 -9.78 6.96
C THR A 3 -13.99 -8.91 6.74
N PRO A 4 -14.00 -7.96 5.80
CA PRO A 4 -12.92 -6.99 5.67
C PRO A 4 -12.76 -6.21 6.98
N SER A 5 -11.51 -6.03 7.41
CA SER A 5 -11.17 -5.12 8.50
C SER A 5 -10.87 -3.74 7.91
N GLU A 6 -11.30 -2.70 8.60
CA GLU A 6 -11.01 -1.32 8.24
C GLU A 6 -9.80 -0.82 9.02
N PHE A 7 -8.83 -0.29 8.28
CA PHE A 7 -7.57 0.25 8.78
C PHE A 7 -7.50 1.73 8.42
N LEU A 8 -7.39 2.60 9.41
CA LEU A 8 -7.20 4.03 9.19
C LEU A 8 -5.70 4.33 9.20
N ILE A 9 -5.20 4.92 8.13
CA ILE A 9 -3.78 5.23 7.96
C ILE A 9 -3.67 6.69 7.53
N ASP A 10 -2.98 7.48 8.33
CA ASP A 10 -2.73 8.89 8.06
C ASP A 10 -1.52 9.04 7.14
N LEU A 11 -1.74 9.58 5.94
CA LEU A 11 -0.72 9.75 4.91
C LEU A 11 -0.53 11.22 4.55
N GLU A 12 0.71 11.63 4.42
CA GLU A 12 1.07 12.95 3.88
C GLU A 12 0.87 12.99 2.36
N ARG A 13 0.76 14.19 1.80
CA ARG A 13 0.57 14.39 0.35
C ARG A 13 1.65 13.72 -0.50
N GLY A 14 2.93 13.78 -0.10
CA GLY A 14 4.03 13.10 -0.81
C GLY A 14 3.87 11.57 -0.77
N GLU A 15 3.60 11.05 0.42
CA GLU A 15 3.42 9.62 0.68
C GLU A 15 2.27 9.01 -0.13
N ILE A 16 1.11 9.66 -0.19
CA ILE A 16 -0.04 9.15 -0.94
C ILE A 16 0.15 9.23 -2.45
N CYS A 17 0.80 10.29 -2.95
CA CYS A 17 1.19 10.39 -4.36
C CYS A 17 2.16 9.28 -4.75
N ALA A 18 3.19 9.06 -3.93
CA ALA A 18 4.18 8.01 -4.14
C ALA A 18 3.55 6.61 -4.04
N LEU A 19 2.63 6.41 -3.08
CA LEU A 19 1.89 5.15 -2.93
C LEU A 19 1.01 4.85 -4.14
N GLN A 20 0.35 5.85 -4.73
CA GLN A 20 -0.42 5.67 -5.96
C GLN A 20 0.49 5.22 -7.12
N LEU A 21 1.61 5.90 -7.34
CA LEU A 21 2.59 5.53 -8.36
C LEU A 21 3.10 4.09 -8.15
N PHE A 22 3.38 3.74 -6.90
CA PHE A 22 3.78 2.39 -6.54
C PHE A 22 2.69 1.37 -6.89
N LEU A 23 1.43 1.60 -6.54
CA LEU A 23 0.33 0.66 -6.82
C LEU A 23 0.11 0.48 -8.34
N GLU A 24 0.24 1.55 -9.13
CA GLU A 24 0.16 1.51 -10.59
C GLU A 24 1.29 0.68 -11.22
N ARG A 25 2.53 0.88 -10.76
CA ARG A 25 3.69 0.14 -11.27
C ARG A 25 3.74 -1.31 -10.77
N SER A 26 3.30 -1.54 -9.52
CA SER A 26 3.25 -2.84 -8.85
C SER A 26 2.29 -3.83 -9.49
N GLY A 27 1.20 -3.38 -10.10
CA GLY A 27 0.25 -4.24 -10.81
C GLY A 27 0.91 -5.09 -11.90
N SER A 28 2.01 -4.60 -12.50
CA SER A 28 2.82 -5.34 -13.46
C SER A 28 3.91 -6.23 -12.82
N ALA A 29 4.53 -5.79 -11.72
CA ALA A 29 5.73 -6.39 -11.15
C ALA A 29 5.47 -7.66 -10.32
N PHE A 30 4.36 -7.74 -9.59
CA PHE A 30 4.08 -8.86 -8.67
C PHE A 30 3.52 -10.13 -9.33
N THR A 31 3.32 -10.12 -10.65
CA THR A 31 2.84 -11.28 -11.43
C THR A 31 3.96 -12.26 -11.81
N SER A 32 5.22 -11.85 -11.70
CA SER A 32 6.33 -12.56 -12.35
C SER A 32 7.05 -13.61 -11.48
N ASN A 33 6.99 -13.55 -10.14
CA ASN A 33 7.89 -14.34 -9.27
C ASN A 33 7.24 -15.01 -8.03
N SER A 34 5.90 -15.11 -7.94
CA SER A 34 5.23 -15.79 -6.81
C SER A 34 4.32 -16.92 -7.29
N SER A 35 4.04 -17.90 -6.42
CA SER A 35 3.08 -18.96 -6.73
C SER A 35 1.72 -18.34 -7.09
N ALA A 36 1.01 -18.91 -8.06
CA ALA A 36 -0.21 -18.30 -8.62
C ALA A 36 -1.26 -17.92 -7.56
N ALA A 37 -1.37 -18.70 -6.48
CA ALA A 37 -2.27 -18.42 -5.36
C ALA A 37 -1.80 -17.24 -4.49
N SER A 38 -0.52 -17.17 -4.13
CA SER A 38 0.05 -16.05 -3.35
C SER A 38 0.09 -14.76 -4.16
N SER A 39 0.33 -14.85 -5.47
CA SER A 39 0.27 -13.72 -6.39
C SER A 39 -1.16 -13.18 -6.56
N ALA A 40 -2.18 -14.03 -6.61
CA ALA A 40 -3.58 -13.60 -6.71
C ALA A 40 -4.08 -12.87 -5.45
N VAL A 41 -3.74 -13.37 -4.25
CA VAL A 41 -4.12 -12.71 -2.98
C VAL A 41 -3.42 -11.36 -2.84
N LEU A 42 -2.12 -11.29 -3.15
CA LEU A 42 -1.38 -10.02 -3.15
C LEU A 42 -1.95 -9.02 -4.17
N SER A 43 -2.23 -9.47 -5.40
CA SER A 43 -2.84 -8.61 -6.42
C SER A 43 -4.20 -8.07 -5.97
N SER A 44 -5.01 -8.91 -5.33
CA SER A 44 -6.28 -8.50 -4.75
C SER A 44 -6.11 -7.51 -3.60
N ALA A 45 -5.07 -7.67 -2.77
CA ALA A 45 -4.73 -6.73 -1.70
C ALA A 45 -4.34 -5.35 -2.27
N LEU A 46 -3.44 -5.32 -3.26
CA LEU A 46 -3.02 -4.08 -3.95
C LEU A 46 -4.21 -3.37 -4.60
N GLN A 47 -5.10 -4.13 -5.25
CA GLN A 47 -6.32 -3.56 -5.83
C GLN A 47 -7.27 -2.99 -4.76
N ALA A 48 -7.39 -3.64 -3.61
CA ALA A 48 -8.20 -3.16 -2.51
C ALA A 48 -7.63 -1.87 -1.88
N MET A 49 -6.31 -1.69 -1.88
CA MET A 49 -5.64 -0.46 -1.44
C MET A 49 -5.77 0.69 -2.48
N HIS A 50 -5.80 0.37 -3.77
CA HIS A 50 -5.80 1.36 -4.85
C HIS A 50 -7.00 2.32 -4.81
N LYS A 51 -8.21 1.81 -4.56
CA LYS A 51 -9.42 2.65 -4.58
C LYS A 51 -9.43 3.69 -3.43
N PRO A 52 -9.14 3.32 -2.17
CA PRO A 52 -8.98 4.29 -1.08
C PRO A 52 -7.90 5.35 -1.35
N VAL A 53 -6.73 4.94 -1.85
CA VAL A 53 -5.62 5.86 -2.18
C VAL A 53 -6.04 6.85 -3.27
N GLN A 54 -6.67 6.36 -4.34
CA GLN A 54 -7.17 7.23 -5.40
C GLN A 54 -8.25 8.21 -4.90
N SER A 55 -9.12 7.77 -4.00
CA SER A 55 -10.14 8.65 -3.40
C SER A 55 -9.53 9.74 -2.52
N ALA A 56 -8.50 9.41 -1.75
CA ALA A 56 -7.83 10.38 -0.88
C ALA A 56 -6.97 11.37 -1.70
N LEU A 57 -6.38 10.94 -2.82
CA LEU A 57 -5.76 11.88 -3.78
C LEU A 57 -6.77 12.90 -4.33
N GLN A 58 -7.96 12.44 -4.73
CA GLN A 58 -9.01 13.33 -5.21
C GLN A 58 -9.48 14.34 -4.14
N GLN A 59 -9.37 14.00 -2.86
CA GLN A 59 -9.66 14.92 -1.76
C GLN A 59 -8.55 15.97 -1.62
N LEU A 60 -7.29 15.56 -1.73
CA LEU A 60 -6.13 16.46 -1.70
C LEU A 60 -6.08 17.41 -2.91
N ASP A 61 -6.60 16.98 -4.06
CA ASP A 61 -6.74 17.84 -5.25
C ASP A 61 -7.83 18.90 -5.08
N GLN A 62 -8.84 18.63 -4.25
CA GLN A 62 -9.94 19.55 -3.96
C GLN A 62 -9.59 20.57 -2.90
N ASP A 63 -8.63 20.27 -2.02
CA ASP A 63 -8.17 21.18 -0.98
C ASP A 63 -6.63 21.23 -0.91
N ALA A 64 -6.08 22.27 -1.53
CA ALA A 64 -4.64 22.51 -1.56
C ALA A 64 -4.02 22.87 -0.20
N LEU A 65 -4.85 23.13 0.83
CA LEU A 65 -4.38 23.41 2.19
C LEU A 65 -4.28 22.14 3.05
N VAL A 66 -4.73 21.00 2.53
CA VAL A 66 -4.62 19.71 3.21
C VAL A 66 -3.27 19.09 2.85
N ASP A 67 -2.43 18.91 3.87
CA ASP A 67 -1.12 18.28 3.77
C ASP A 67 -1.13 16.80 4.20
N GLU A 68 -2.15 16.38 4.96
CA GLU A 68 -2.32 15.02 5.49
C GLU A 68 -3.78 14.55 5.31
N VAL A 69 -3.96 13.28 4.96
CA VAL A 69 -5.27 12.66 4.76
C VAL A 69 -5.33 11.28 5.42
N SER A 70 -6.40 11.02 6.16
CA SER A 70 -6.70 9.70 6.71
C SER A 70 -7.32 8.80 5.63
N VAL A 71 -6.61 7.74 5.25
CA VAL A 71 -7.07 6.76 4.26
C VAL A 71 -7.65 5.54 4.97
N ALA A 72 -8.94 5.28 4.74
CA ALA A 72 -9.61 4.07 5.21
C ALA A 72 -9.38 2.89 4.25
N MET A 73 -8.45 2.01 4.59
CA MET A 73 -8.17 0.80 3.82
C MET A 73 -8.99 -0.38 4.33
N GLN A 74 -9.70 -1.05 3.44
CA GLN A 74 -10.50 -2.24 3.77
C GLN A 74 -9.84 -3.49 3.21
N LEU A 75 -9.16 -4.24 4.08
CA LEU A 75 -8.45 -5.47 3.72
C LEU A 75 -8.99 -6.65 4.51
N ARG A 76 -9.13 -7.79 3.84
CA ARG A 76 -9.33 -9.08 4.52
C ARG A 76 -8.02 -9.52 5.18
N GLU A 77 -8.11 -10.36 6.19
CA GLU A 77 -6.95 -10.90 6.91
C GLU A 77 -5.87 -11.48 5.97
N GLU A 78 -6.26 -12.34 5.02
CA GLU A 78 -5.35 -12.93 4.03
C GLU A 78 -4.68 -11.87 3.12
N GLN A 79 -5.41 -10.80 2.79
CA GLN A 79 -4.88 -9.69 2.00
C GLN A 79 -3.90 -8.85 2.81
N ALA A 80 -4.23 -8.58 4.08
CA ALA A 80 -3.36 -7.86 5.00
C ALA A 80 -2.07 -8.62 5.26
N ASP A 81 -2.12 -9.94 5.52
CA ASP A 81 -0.93 -10.78 5.69
C ASP A 81 -0.09 -10.85 4.39
N ALA A 82 -0.74 -11.03 3.23
CA ALA A 82 -0.04 -11.03 1.95
C ALA A 82 0.68 -9.70 1.66
N ALA A 83 -0.01 -8.58 1.89
CA ALA A 83 0.56 -7.24 1.74
C ALA A 83 1.71 -7.01 2.73
N ALA A 84 1.53 -7.36 4.02
CA ALA A 84 2.55 -7.20 5.04
C ALA A 84 3.81 -8.00 4.72
N ARG A 85 3.68 -9.25 4.29
CA ARG A 85 4.82 -10.08 3.87
C ARG A 85 5.51 -9.55 2.62
N ALA A 86 4.76 -9.01 1.66
CA ALA A 86 5.32 -8.42 0.46
C ALA A 86 6.10 -7.14 0.80
N PHE A 87 5.50 -6.24 1.56
CA PHE A 87 6.09 -4.95 1.91
C PHE A 87 7.34 -5.11 2.79
N ARG A 88 7.36 -6.06 3.73
CA ARG A 88 8.57 -6.37 4.53
C ARG A 88 9.75 -6.86 3.69
N ARG A 89 9.53 -7.33 2.46
CA ARG A 89 10.56 -7.82 1.55
C ARG A 89 11.06 -6.76 0.58
N LEU A 90 10.34 -5.65 0.43
CA LEU A 90 10.74 -4.56 -0.46
C LEU A 90 11.93 -3.82 0.12
N THR A 91 12.95 -3.63 -0.71
CA THR A 91 14.12 -2.82 -0.40
C THR A 91 13.99 -1.43 -1.01
N VAL A 92 14.61 -0.42 -0.40
CA VAL A 92 14.66 0.95 -0.94
C VAL A 92 15.21 0.94 -2.37
N SER A 93 16.25 0.15 -2.65
CA SER A 93 16.80 0.03 -4.01
C SER A 93 15.85 -0.59 -5.04
N GLU A 94 14.90 -1.42 -4.63
CA GLU A 94 13.83 -1.91 -5.51
C GLU A 94 12.80 -0.82 -5.76
N LEU A 95 12.48 -0.01 -4.76
CA LEU A 95 11.60 1.16 -4.88
C LEU A 95 12.24 2.23 -5.78
N ASP A 96 13.53 2.54 -5.62
CA ASP A 96 14.29 3.46 -6.47
C ASP A 96 14.24 3.03 -7.94
N ARG A 97 14.42 1.73 -8.20
CA ARG A 97 14.31 1.18 -9.56
C ARG A 97 12.88 1.22 -10.09
N MET A 98 11.90 1.01 -9.23
CA MET A 98 10.50 1.01 -9.62
C MET A 98 9.99 2.40 -9.90
N LEU A 99 10.37 3.41 -9.11
CA LEU A 99 9.84 4.77 -9.18
C LEU A 99 10.74 5.72 -9.99
N GLU A 100 12.03 5.40 -10.12
CA GLU A 100 13.04 6.20 -10.82
C GLU A 100 13.21 7.62 -10.23
N ASP A 101 12.82 7.79 -8.97
CA ASP A 101 12.83 9.04 -8.22
C ASP A 101 13.11 8.75 -6.74
N GLU A 102 14.16 9.34 -6.19
CA GLU A 102 14.62 9.15 -4.80
C GLU A 102 13.62 9.72 -3.79
N GLU A 103 12.99 10.86 -4.10
CA GLU A 103 12.00 11.49 -3.22
C GLU A 103 10.74 10.60 -3.14
N ALA A 104 10.23 10.18 -4.30
CA ALA A 104 9.10 9.25 -4.36
C ALA A 104 9.42 7.90 -3.69
N SER A 105 10.67 7.43 -3.75
CA SER A 105 11.08 6.16 -3.14
C SER A 105 11.19 6.26 -1.62
N ASN A 106 11.58 7.41 -1.08
CA ASN A 106 11.52 7.68 0.34
C ASN A 106 10.06 7.79 0.82
N ASP A 107 9.23 8.56 0.10
CA ASP A 107 7.82 8.77 0.44
C ASP A 107 7.00 7.48 0.40
N VAL A 108 7.22 6.62 -0.61
CA VAL A 108 6.56 5.31 -0.64
C VAL A 108 7.08 4.41 0.50
N SER A 109 8.36 4.50 0.86
CA SER A 109 8.91 3.70 1.97
C SER A 109 8.23 4.08 3.28
N MET A 110 8.00 5.38 3.51
CA MET A 110 7.26 5.89 4.67
C MET A 110 5.80 5.44 4.63
N ALA A 111 5.13 5.56 3.48
CA ALA A 111 3.74 5.10 3.32
C ALA A 111 3.60 3.60 3.62
N LEU A 112 4.49 2.76 3.07
CA LEU A 112 4.50 1.32 3.29
C LEU A 112 4.80 0.97 4.75
N TRP A 113 5.68 1.73 5.41
CA TRP A 113 5.95 1.56 6.84
C TRP A 113 4.72 1.89 7.69
N LYS A 114 4.02 2.99 7.43
CA LYS A 114 2.76 3.35 8.13
C LYS A 114 1.68 2.30 7.91
N ILE A 115 1.53 1.79 6.69
CA ILE A 115 0.63 0.67 6.41
C ILE A 115 1.03 -0.55 7.25
N LEU A 116 2.31 -0.92 7.27
CA LEU A 116 2.85 -2.05 8.03
C LEU A 116 2.68 -1.90 9.54
N ASP A 117 2.75 -0.70 10.09
CA ASP A 117 2.50 -0.45 11.52
C ASP A 117 1.04 -0.75 11.90
N VAL A 118 0.12 -0.50 10.96
CA VAL A 118 -1.31 -0.72 11.17
C VAL A 118 -1.74 -2.17 10.86
N ILE A 119 -1.22 -2.79 9.80
CA ILE A 119 -1.60 -4.17 9.40
C ILE A 119 -0.67 -5.26 9.95
N GLY A 120 0.53 -4.88 10.39
CA GLY A 120 1.58 -5.78 10.90
C GLY A 120 1.33 -6.40 12.28
N PRO A 121 0.62 -5.76 13.23
CA PRO A 121 0.25 -6.37 14.50
C PRO A 121 -1.03 -7.23 14.41
N VAL A 122 -1.43 -7.65 13.20
CA VAL A 122 -2.26 -8.86 13.05
C VAL A 122 -1.40 -10.04 13.52
N GLU A 123 -1.28 -10.18 14.84
CA GLU A 123 -0.75 -11.36 15.48
C GLU A 123 -1.61 -12.52 15.00
N LEU A 124 -0.98 -13.39 14.20
CA LEU A 124 -1.45 -14.74 13.97
C LEU A 124 -1.64 -15.37 15.35
N HIS A 125 -2.86 -15.33 15.87
CA HIS A 125 -3.24 -16.12 17.03
C HIS A 125 -3.08 -17.59 16.63
N PHE A 126 -2.01 -18.23 17.11
CA PHE A 126 -1.76 -19.66 17.00
C PHE A 126 -2.61 -20.45 18.00
#